data_AF-A0A970WDZ0-F1
#
_entry.id   AF-A0A970WDZ0-F1
#
_cell.length_a   1.000
_cell.length_b   1.000
_cell.length_c   1.000
_cell.angle_alpha   90.00
_cell.angle_beta   90.00
_cell.angle_gamma   90.00
#
_symmetry.space_group_name_H-M   'P 1'
#
loop_
_entity.id
_entity.type
_entity.pdbx_description
1 polymer ?
#
loop_
_entity_poly.entity_id
_entity_poly.type
_entity_poly.pdbx_seq_one_letter_code
_entity_poly.pdbx_strand_id
1 'polypeptide(L)'
;MSITIPNLSLVVLIGPSGSGKSTFTRKHFLPTEVLSSDVCRGMVCDDDNDQAVTNEAFEILHFIARNLPATSDTARPLESE
;
A
#
# COMPACT_ATOMS: atom_id res chain seq x y z
N MET A 1 -1.09 -13.78 -16.53
CA MET A 1 -0.35 -14.48 -15.45
C MET A 1 -1.18 -14.31 -14.17
N SER A 2 -1.47 -15.39 -13.43
CA SER A 2 -2.25 -15.28 -12.19
C SER A 2 -1.34 -15.34 -10.96
N ILE A 3 -1.63 -14.49 -9.97
CA ILE A 3 -0.99 -14.51 -8.66
C ILE A 3 -2.10 -14.76 -7.64
N THR A 4 -2.00 -15.87 -6.92
CA THR A 4 -2.98 -16.23 -5.88
C THR A 4 -2.40 -15.83 -4.52
N ILE A 5 -3.14 -15.02 -3.76
CA ILE A 5 -2.78 -14.61 -2.40
C ILE A 5 -3.88 -15.04 -1.42
N PRO A 6 -3.52 -15.50 -0.21
CA PRO A 6 -4.51 -15.72 0.85
C PRO A 6 -5.27 -14.44 1.20
N ASN A 7 -6.50 -14.58 1.71
CA ASN A 7 -7.33 -13.43 2.12
C ASN A 7 -6.62 -12.52 3.12
N LEU A 8 -5.87 -13.10 4.06
CA LEU A 8 -5.06 -12.35 5.01
C LEU A 8 -3.59 -12.40 4.58
N SER A 9 -3.17 -11.37 3.85
CA SER A 9 -1.81 -11.25 3.34
C SER A 9 -1.30 -9.82 3.50
N LEU A 10 -0.01 -9.67 3.83
CA LEU A 10 0.71 -8.42 3.66
C LEU A 10 1.38 -8.43 2.29
N VAL A 11 0.83 -7.67 1.34
CA VAL A 11 1.38 -7.54 -0.01
C VAL A 11 2.30 -6.33 -0.06
N VAL A 12 3.59 -6.55 -0.36
CA VAL A 12 4.60 -5.49 -0.47
C VAL A 12 5.00 -5.34 -1.93
N LEU A 13 4.75 -4.16 -2.51
CA LEU A 13 5.15 -3.85 -3.89
C LEU A 13 6.58 -3.30 -3.93
N ILE A 14 7.45 -3.96 -4.69
CA ILE A 14 8.86 -3.60 -4.83
C ILE A 14 9.12 -3.21 -6.29
N GLY A 15 9.68 -2.02 -6.50
CA GLY A 15 10.04 -1.54 -7.82
C GLY A 15 10.44 -0.07 -7.82
N PRO A 16 11.19 0.40 -8.84
CA PRO A 16 11.65 1.78 -8.93
C PRO A 16 10.49 2.78 -9.04
N SER A 17 10.77 4.07 -8.84
CA SER A 17 9.80 5.11 -9.14
C SER A 17 9.35 5.01 -10.62
N GLY A 18 8.07 5.27 -10.88
CA GLY A 18 7.49 5.14 -12.22
C GLY A 18 7.18 3.71 -12.69
N SER A 19 7.48 2.65 -11.91
CA SER A 19 7.19 1.26 -12.31
C SER A 19 5.72 0.86 -12.28
N GLY A 20 4.81 1.78 -11.99
CA GLY A 20 3.36 1.54 -11.97
C GLY A 20 2.78 0.95 -10.68
N LYS A 21 3.50 0.98 -9.54
CA LYS A 21 3.01 0.46 -8.24
C LYS A 21 1.64 1.05 -7.84
N SER A 22 1.51 2.37 -7.89
CA SER A 22 0.26 3.07 -7.56
C SER A 22 -0.87 2.76 -8.55
N THR A 23 -0.52 2.54 -9.83
CA THR A 23 -1.49 2.11 -10.85
C THR A 23 -1.98 0.69 -10.60
N PHE A 24 -1.05 -0.23 -10.27
CA PHE A 24 -1.36 -1.61 -9.94
C PHE A 24 -2.27 -1.70 -8.72
N THR A 25 -1.95 -0.98 -7.64
CA THR A 25 -2.77 -1.00 -6.42
C THR A 25 -4.19 -0.49 -6.65
N ARG A 26 -4.35 0.62 -7.39
CA ARG A 26 -5.68 1.17 -7.72
C ARG A 26 -6.53 0.23 -8.58
N LYS A 27 -5.90 -0.63 -9.40
CA LYS A 27 -6.62 -1.60 -10.23
C LYS A 27 -7.07 -2.83 -9.41
N HIS A 28 -6.27 -3.25 -8.43
CA HIS A 28 -6.40 -4.57 -7.81
C HIS A 28 -6.87 -4.58 -6.35
N PHE A 29 -6.74 -3.47 -5.62
CA PHE A 29 -7.08 -3.38 -4.20
C PHE A 29 -8.05 -2.23 -3.92
N LEU A 30 -8.80 -2.32 -2.82
CA LEU A 30 -9.57 -1.18 -2.32
C LEU A 30 -8.64 -0.04 -1.89
N PRO A 31 -9.07 1.24 -1.99
CA PRO A 31 -8.29 2.35 -1.48
C PRO A 31 -7.90 2.21 0.01
N THR A 32 -8.76 1.57 0.81
CA THR A 32 -8.54 1.32 2.24
C THR A 32 -7.59 0.16 2.54
N GLU A 33 -7.28 -0.68 1.55
CA GLU A 33 -6.33 -1.80 1.68
C GLU A 33 -4.89 -1.38 1.30
N VAL A 34 -4.71 -0.17 0.78
CA VAL A 34 -3.43 0.31 0.24
C VAL A 34 -2.80 1.31 1.21
N LEU A 35 -1.60 0.99 1.68
CA LEU A 35 -0.74 1.93 2.41
C LEU A 35 0.39 2.42 1.51
N SER A 36 0.64 3.73 1.51
CA SER A 36 1.66 4.37 0.69
C SER A 36 2.57 5.24 1.55
N SER A 37 3.89 5.07 1.39
CA SER A 37 4.90 5.93 2.01
C SER A 37 4.75 7.38 1.57
N ASP A 38 4.43 7.61 0.30
CA ASP A 38 4.35 8.94 -0.32
C ASP A 38 3.15 9.70 0.26
N VAL A 39 2.02 9.01 0.44
CA VAL A 39 0.85 9.57 1.15
C VAL A 39 1.22 9.91 2.61
N CYS A 40 1.98 9.04 3.29
CA CYS A 40 2.42 9.32 4.67
C CYS A 40 3.37 10.53 4.73
N ARG A 41 4.24 10.74 3.74
CA ARG A 41 5.09 11.96 3.65
C ARG A 41 4.24 13.21 3.49
N GLY A 42 3.25 13.17 2.61
CA GLY A 42 2.30 14.26 2.43
C GLY A 42 1.53 14.58 3.73
N MET A 43 1.20 13.57 4.55
CA MET A 43 0.57 13.82 5.87
C MET A 43 1.49 14.52 6.87
N VAL A 44 2.82 14.33 6.76
CA VAL A 44 3.79 14.91 7.70
C VAL A 44 4.20 16.33 7.31
N CYS A 45 4.31 16.62 6.02
CA CYS A 45 4.93 17.86 5.54
C CYS A 45 4.26 18.52 4.33
N ASP A 46 3.06 18.07 3.93
CA ASP A 46 2.33 18.54 2.73
C ASP A 46 3.07 18.33 1.38
N ASP A 47 4.19 17.59 1.37
CA ASP A 47 4.95 17.18 0.18
C ASP A 47 5.19 15.66 0.18
N ASP A 48 4.71 14.97 -0.85
CA ASP A 48 4.83 13.51 -0.98
C ASP A 48 6.22 13.04 -1.44
N ASN A 49 7.06 13.96 -1.93
CA ASN A 49 8.40 13.67 -2.43
C ASN A 49 9.51 14.07 -1.44
N ASP A 50 9.19 14.77 -0.35
CA ASP A 50 10.18 15.22 0.63
C ASP A 50 10.83 14.04 1.37
N GLN A 51 12.12 13.83 1.11
CA GLN A 51 12.91 12.76 1.72
C GLN A 51 13.40 13.09 3.14
N ALA A 52 13.30 14.35 3.58
CA ALA A 52 13.71 14.76 4.93
C ALA A 52 12.85 14.11 6.02
N VAL A 53 11.59 13.81 5.73
CA VAL A 53 10.61 13.23 6.68
C VAL A 53 10.41 11.72 6.50
N THR A 54 11.40 11.02 5.95
CA THR A 54 11.30 9.58 5.66
C THR A 54 10.99 8.77 6.89
N ASN A 55 11.66 9.04 8.00
CA ASN A 55 11.53 8.21 9.20
C ASN A 55 10.13 8.36 9.79
N GLU A 56 9.64 9.58 9.89
CA GLU A 56 8.32 9.96 10.39
C GLU A 56 7.21 9.36 9.52
N ALA A 57 7.34 9.46 8.19
CA ALA A 57 6.39 8.86 7.26
C ALA A 57 6.32 7.33 7.42
N PHE A 58 7.46 6.66 7.58
CA PHE A 58 7.49 5.21 7.80
C PHE A 58 7.02 4.80 9.19
N GLU A 59 7.19 5.63 10.22
CA GLU A 59 6.60 5.39 11.54
C GLU A 59 5.08 5.35 11.47
N ILE A 60 4.45 6.32 10.78
CA ILE A 60 3.00 6.33 10.53
C ILE A 60 2.58 5.09 9.74
N LEU A 61 3.27 4.78 8.64
CA LEU A 61 2.97 3.63 7.80
C LEU A 61 3.00 2.32 8.59
N HIS A 62 4.06 2.10 9.38
CA HIS A 62 4.19 0.91 10.21
C HIS A 62 3.17 0.86 11.34
N PHE A 63 2.82 2.01 11.92
CA PHE A 63 1.76 2.07 12.92
C PHE A 63 0.42 1.63 12.32
N ILE A 64 0.03 2.16 11.16
CA ILE A 64 -1.22 1.77 10.51
C ILE A 64 -1.19 0.29 10.13
N ALA A 65 -0.10 -0.19 9.52
CA ALA A 65 0.04 -1.59 9.12
C ALA A 65 -0.11 -2.58 10.29
N ARG A 66 0.38 -2.23 11.48
CA ARG A 66 0.26 -3.07 12.69
C ARG A 66 -1.16 -3.07 13.29
N ASN A 67 -1.90 -1.98 13.12
CA ASN A 67 -3.22 -1.80 13.73
C ASN A 67 -4.37 -2.12 12.78
N LEU A 68 -4.11 -2.30 11.48
CA LEU A 68 -5.09 -2.79 10.53
C LEU A 68 -5.60 -4.16 11.00
N PRO A 69 -6.90 -4.30 11.33
CA PRO A 69 -7.44 -5.58 11.70
C PRO A 69 -7.35 -6.52 10.50
N ALA A 70 -7.04 -7.78 10.78
CA ALA A 70 -7.21 -8.84 9.79
C ALA A 70 -8.69 -8.89 9.39
N THR A 71 -9.06 -8.22 8.29
CA THR A 71 -10.41 -8.30 7.75
C THR A 71 -10.58 -9.69 7.15
N SER A 72 -11.06 -10.61 7.97
CA SER A 72 -11.61 -11.86 7.50
C SER A 72 -12.83 -11.53 6.64
N ASP A 73 -12.76 -11.90 5.36
CA ASP A 73 -13.90 -12.22 4.50
C ASP A 73 -14.31 -11.25 3.37
N THR A 74 -13.34 -10.73 2.61
CA THR A 74 -13.61 -10.27 1.23
C THR A 74 -12.49 -10.68 0.27
N ALA A 75 -12.36 -11.97 -0.02
CA ALA A 75 -11.58 -12.40 -1.18
C ALA A 75 -12.33 -11.98 -2.45
N ARG A 76 -11.87 -10.93 -3.13
CA ARG A 76 -12.20 -10.76 -4.54
C ARG A 76 -11.11 -11.43 -5.36
N PRO A 77 -11.44 -12.35 -6.27
CA PRO A 77 -10.45 -12.86 -7.21
C PRO A 77 -9.88 -11.67 -7.99
N LEU A 78 -8.54 -11.58 -8.04
CA LEU A 78 -7.88 -10.70 -9.00
C LEU A 78 -8.09 -11.32 -10.39
N GLU A 79 -9.26 -11.06 -11.00
CA GLU A 79 -9.58 -11.56 -12.33
C GLU A 79 -8.62 -10.97 -13.36
N SER A 80 -8.10 -11.87 -14.18
CA SER A 80 -7.17 -11.65 -15.27
C SER A 80 -7.85 -11.00 -16.46
N GLU A 81 -7.32 -9.86 -16.90
CA GLU A 81 -7.21 -9.56 -18.32
C GLU A 81 -5.76 -9.80 -18.77
#